data_AF-A0A2N0TSA4-F1
#
_entry.id   AF-A0A2N0TSA4-F1
#
_cell.length_a   1.000
_cell.length_b   1.000
_cell.length_c   1.000
_cell.angle_alpha   90.00
_cell.angle_beta   90.00
_cell.angle_gamma   90.00
#
_symmetry.space_group_name_H-M   'P 1'
#
loop_
_entity.id
_entity.type
_entity.pdbx_description
1 polymer ?
#
loop_
_entity_poly.entity_id
_entity_poly.type
_entity_poly.pdbx_seq_one_letter_code
_entity_poly.pdbx_strand_id
1 'polypeptide(L)'
;MSVRQTIKRHYKIISLLRLRPMSYEEVQDMMADNPDAVEEDLFSSQRTFQRDIKDIETIHKIEIKCNRSTKKYAIVEDVEETHSQRLRENFDLLNAIRLSKSFGNQLIFEERKPLGTHHLAGLLHASQNFLEVAFEYHKFWDTSVSTRKVKPIALKEARNRWYLIADDTKDDIIKNFSLDRIQKLEITKEKFKPIEYQAYEEFKDSFGIINGTNEDPVKVILSFTPREGRYVESLPLHHSQELILNNEKEIRFSYFIRPTYDFRMEILSYGDQVKVVEPKALQTQIKKELQCSISNYK
;
A
#
# COMPACT_ATOMS: atom_id res chain seq x y z
N MET A 1 -15.00 17.81 22.74
CA MET A 1 -14.88 16.70 21.78
C MET A 1 -13.44 16.20 21.82
N SER A 2 -13.22 14.89 21.87
CA SER A 2 -11.87 14.33 21.90
C SER A 2 -11.16 14.50 20.54
N VAL A 3 -9.82 14.55 20.54
CA VAL A 3 -9.03 14.59 19.30
C VAL A 3 -9.40 13.42 18.36
N ARG A 4 -9.67 12.25 18.93
CA ARG A 4 -10.13 11.05 18.21
C ARG A 4 -11.43 11.28 17.46
N GLN A 5 -12.43 11.89 18.10
CA GLN A 5 -13.72 12.19 17.48
C GLN A 5 -13.61 13.23 16.37
N THR A 6 -12.78 14.27 16.57
CA THR A 6 -12.51 15.28 15.54
C THR A 6 -11.94 14.66 14.27
N ILE A 7 -10.92 13.79 14.40
CA ILE A 7 -10.31 13.11 13.25
C ILE A 7 -11.31 12.19 12.54
N LYS A 8 -12.13 11.43 13.29
CA LYS A 8 -13.20 10.61 12.70
C LYS A 8 -14.21 11.46 11.92
N ARG A 9 -14.59 12.61 12.47
CA ARG A 9 -15.48 13.55 11.78
C ARG A 9 -14.83 14.11 10.52
N HIS A 10 -13.54 14.44 10.54
CA HIS A 10 -12.81 14.90 9.35
C HIS A 10 -12.88 13.87 8.23
N TYR A 11 -12.50 12.62 8.50
CA TYR A 11 -12.59 11.55 7.51
C TYR A 11 -14.02 11.33 7.00
N LYS A 12 -15.03 11.44 7.88
CA LYS A 12 -16.44 11.32 7.46
C LYS A 12 -16.87 12.46 6.54
N ILE A 13 -16.50 13.71 6.83
CA ILE A 13 -16.77 14.87 5.97
C ILE A 13 -16.13 14.66 4.60
N ILE A 14 -14.85 14.28 4.57
CA ILE A 14 -14.10 14.02 3.34
C ILE A 14 -14.78 12.92 2.51
N SER A 15 -15.12 11.79 3.15
CA SER A 15 -15.79 10.64 2.52
C SER A 15 -17.12 11.06 1.87
N LEU A 16 -17.93 11.88 2.55
CA LEU A 16 -19.19 12.39 2.00
C LEU A 16 -18.97 13.35 0.82
N LEU A 17 -18.06 14.31 0.94
CA LEU A 17 -17.83 15.32 -0.11
C LEU A 17 -17.14 14.74 -1.36
N ARG A 18 -16.49 13.57 -1.26
CA ARG A 18 -16.00 12.81 -2.41
C ARG A 18 -17.12 12.20 -3.25
N LEU A 19 -18.27 11.90 -2.67
CA LEU A 19 -19.42 11.36 -3.42
C LEU A 19 -20.01 12.42 -4.34
N ARG A 20 -20.20 13.63 -3.81
CA ARG A 20 -20.73 14.80 -4.52
C ARG A 20 -20.58 16.05 -3.66
N PRO A 21 -20.68 17.25 -4.26
CA PRO A 21 -20.85 18.48 -3.50
C PRO A 21 -22.12 18.45 -2.62
N MET A 22 -21.99 18.85 -1.36
CA MET A 22 -23.09 18.85 -0.37
C MET A 22 -23.13 20.13 0.45
N SER A 23 -24.32 20.57 0.87
CA SER A 23 -24.48 21.62 1.89
C SER A 23 -24.12 21.10 3.28
N TYR A 24 -24.00 22.00 4.25
CA TYR A 24 -23.78 21.61 5.64
C TYR A 24 -24.93 20.74 6.18
N GLU A 25 -26.17 21.10 5.85
CA GLU A 25 -27.38 20.35 6.23
C GLU A 25 -27.36 18.95 5.62
N GLU A 26 -27.09 18.83 4.30
CA GLU A 26 -26.97 17.53 3.63
C GLU A 26 -25.88 16.64 4.27
N VAL A 27 -24.76 17.23 4.71
CA VAL A 27 -23.71 16.48 5.43
C VAL A 27 -24.19 16.02 6.80
N GLN A 28 -24.87 16.86 7.58
CA GLN A 28 -25.39 16.47 8.89
C GLN A 28 -26.49 15.41 8.78
N ASP A 29 -27.38 15.53 7.80
CA ASP A 29 -28.43 14.54 7.52
C ASP A 29 -27.81 13.17 7.18
N MET A 30 -26.79 13.16 6.30
CA MET A 30 -26.07 11.94 5.95
C MET A 30 -25.27 11.33 7.11
N MET A 31 -24.81 12.15 8.06
CA MET A 31 -24.23 11.66 9.30
C MET A 31 -25.29 11.06 10.22
N ALA A 32 -26.50 11.62 10.27
CA ALA A 32 -27.60 11.09 11.07
C ALA A 32 -28.06 9.70 10.60
N ASP A 33 -28.04 9.47 9.29
CA ASP A 33 -28.38 8.17 8.69
C ASP A 33 -27.27 7.12 8.85
N ASN A 34 -26.11 7.49 9.39
CA ASN A 34 -24.96 6.60 9.54
C ASN A 34 -24.81 6.15 11.00
N PRO A 35 -25.05 4.86 11.34
CA PRO A 35 -24.99 4.36 12.71
C PRO A 35 -23.67 4.66 13.44
N ASP A 36 -22.56 4.59 12.72
CA ASP A 36 -21.23 4.84 13.26
C ASP A 36 -21.01 6.31 13.65
N ALA A 37 -21.54 7.24 12.85
CA ALA A 37 -21.46 8.67 13.13
C ALA A 37 -22.37 9.07 14.30
N VAL A 38 -23.50 8.38 14.45
CA VAL A 38 -24.40 8.53 15.61
C VAL A 38 -23.74 8.02 16.89
N GLU A 39 -23.19 6.80 16.86
CA GLU A 39 -22.54 6.17 18.03
C GLU A 39 -21.35 6.98 18.55
N GLU A 40 -20.58 7.59 17.64
CA GLU A 40 -19.37 8.36 17.98
C GLU A 40 -19.65 9.85 18.23
N ASP A 41 -20.91 10.29 18.11
CA ASP A 41 -21.35 11.69 18.21
C ASP A 41 -20.53 12.63 17.31
N LEU A 42 -20.52 12.33 16.00
CA LEU A 42 -19.78 13.09 15.00
C LEU A 42 -20.52 14.34 14.49
N PHE A 43 -21.66 14.67 15.08
CA PHE A 43 -22.41 15.87 14.73
C PHE A 43 -21.64 17.14 15.09
N SER A 44 -21.94 18.24 14.42
CA SER A 44 -21.22 19.48 14.63
C SER A 44 -22.09 20.68 14.30
N SER A 45 -21.86 21.81 14.97
CA SER A 45 -22.46 23.08 14.55
C SER A 45 -21.86 23.55 13.21
N GLN A 46 -22.56 24.42 12.49
CA GLN A 46 -22.03 25.00 11.25
C GLN A 46 -20.68 25.71 11.45
N ARG A 47 -20.48 26.37 12.60
CA ARG A 47 -19.22 27.01 12.96
C ARG A 47 -18.10 25.98 13.14
N THR A 48 -18.42 24.85 13.78
CA THR A 48 -17.48 23.74 13.97
C THR A 48 -17.13 23.10 12.63
N PHE A 49 -18.12 22.84 11.78
CA PHE A 49 -17.92 22.31 10.44
C PHE A 49 -17.01 23.19 9.56
N GLN A 50 -17.21 24.51 9.60
CA GLN A 50 -16.34 25.47 8.90
C GLN A 50 -14.91 25.47 9.44
N ARG A 51 -14.73 25.22 10.74
CA ARG A 51 -13.41 25.04 11.34
C ARG A 51 -12.80 23.72 10.87
N ASP A 52 -13.57 22.63 10.88
CA ASP A 52 -13.10 21.32 10.43
C ASP A 52 -12.66 21.38 8.96
N ILE A 53 -13.33 22.14 8.09
CA ILE A 53 -12.90 22.34 6.70
C ILE A 53 -11.47 22.93 6.62
N LYS A 54 -11.17 23.93 7.45
CA LYS A 54 -9.82 24.53 7.50
C LYS A 54 -8.80 23.60 8.12
N ASP A 55 -9.20 22.86 9.15
CA ASP A 55 -8.36 21.87 9.80
C ASP A 55 -8.05 20.72 8.82
N ILE A 56 -9.01 20.32 7.97
CA ILE A 56 -8.84 19.31 6.90
C ILE A 56 -7.81 19.77 5.88
N GLU A 57 -7.86 21.02 5.43
CA GLU A 57 -6.84 21.57 4.53
C GLU A 57 -5.44 21.53 5.17
N THR A 58 -5.35 21.91 6.44
CA THR A 58 -4.07 22.00 7.15
C THR A 58 -3.46 20.62 7.44
N ILE A 59 -4.29 19.69 7.92
CA ILE A 59 -3.90 18.37 8.43
C ILE A 59 -3.84 17.33 7.32
N HIS A 60 -4.85 17.30 6.45
CA HIS A 60 -5.00 16.27 5.41
C HIS A 60 -4.56 16.75 4.02
N LYS A 61 -4.24 18.05 3.85
CA LYS A 61 -3.88 18.65 2.55
C LYS A 61 -4.97 18.49 1.49
N ILE A 62 -6.22 18.51 1.93
CA ILE A 62 -7.40 18.52 1.07
C ILE A 62 -8.06 19.89 1.15
N GLU A 63 -8.10 20.61 0.05
CA GLU A 63 -8.79 21.89 -0.01
C GLU A 63 -10.29 21.68 -0.30
N ILE A 64 -11.14 22.17 0.61
CA ILE A 64 -12.60 22.15 0.45
C ILE A 64 -13.10 23.60 0.33
N LYS A 65 -13.76 23.92 -0.79
CA LYS A 65 -14.34 25.24 -1.04
C LYS A 65 -15.86 25.21 -1.04
N CYS A 66 -16.46 26.27 -0.50
CA CYS A 66 -17.90 26.50 -0.56
C CYS A 66 -18.25 27.35 -1.78
N ASN A 67 -19.15 26.85 -2.63
CA ASN A 67 -19.77 27.67 -3.66
C ASN A 67 -20.84 28.56 -3.01
N ARG A 68 -20.62 29.88 -3.04
CA ARG A 68 -21.51 30.86 -2.38
C ARG A 68 -22.95 30.87 -2.91
N SER A 69 -23.15 30.52 -4.18
CA SER A 69 -24.49 30.52 -4.80
C SER A 69 -25.33 29.32 -4.39
N THR A 70 -24.72 28.13 -4.32
CA THR A 70 -25.40 26.88 -3.98
C THR A 70 -25.27 26.52 -2.50
N LYS A 71 -24.39 27.21 -1.76
CA LYS A 71 -23.97 26.89 -0.38
C LYS A 71 -23.42 25.47 -0.21
N LYS A 72 -22.98 24.85 -1.31
CA LYS A 72 -22.42 23.49 -1.31
C LYS A 72 -20.90 23.54 -1.21
N TYR A 73 -20.36 22.61 -0.43
CA TYR A 73 -18.94 22.38 -0.26
C TYR A 73 -18.48 21.29 -1.23
N ALA A 74 -17.32 21.47 -1.83
CA ALA A 74 -16.70 20.50 -2.73
C ALA A 74 -15.19 20.46 -2.49
N ILE A 75 -14.60 19.27 -2.63
CA ILE A 75 -13.14 19.11 -2.67
C ILE A 75 -12.66 19.68 -4.01
N VAL A 76 -11.71 20.61 -3.97
CA VAL A 76 -11.13 21.26 -5.16
C VAL A 76 -9.68 20.87 -5.39
N GLU A 77 -8.98 20.43 -4.34
CA GLU A 77 -7.61 19.93 -4.39
C GLU A 77 -7.47 18.78 -3.39
N ASP A 78 -6.84 17.68 -3.81
CA ASP A 78 -6.59 16.48 -2.99
C ASP A 78 -5.13 16.08 -3.21
N VAL A 79 -4.21 16.74 -2.51
CA VAL A 79 -2.75 16.48 -2.57
C VAL A 79 -2.32 15.63 -1.38
N GLU A 80 -3.18 14.71 -0.98
CA GLU A 80 -2.97 13.94 0.22
C GLU A 80 -1.73 13.05 0.11
N GLU A 81 -0.89 13.04 1.15
CA GLU A 81 0.25 12.13 1.23
C GLU A 81 -0.22 10.66 1.20
N THR A 82 0.57 9.77 0.61
CA THR A 82 0.21 8.34 0.46
C THR A 82 -0.20 7.68 1.79
N HIS A 83 0.45 8.03 2.91
CA HIS A 83 0.07 7.51 4.22
C HIS A 83 -1.35 7.96 4.61
N SER A 84 -1.65 9.25 4.48
CA SER A 84 -2.96 9.80 4.82
C SER A 84 -4.04 9.15 3.95
N GLN A 85 -3.76 8.99 2.64
CA GLN A 85 -4.69 8.35 1.70
C GLN A 85 -5.02 6.92 2.15
N ARG A 86 -4.00 6.13 2.52
CA ARG A 86 -4.19 4.77 3.06
C ARG A 86 -5.00 4.74 4.34
N LEU A 87 -4.82 5.70 5.25
CA LEU A 87 -5.62 5.76 6.49
C LEU A 87 -7.09 6.01 6.18
N ARG A 88 -7.36 6.94 5.26
CA ARG A 88 -8.70 7.29 4.82
C ARG A 88 -9.39 6.11 4.11
N GLU A 89 -8.71 5.44 3.18
CA GLU A 89 -9.21 4.23 2.52
C GLU A 89 -9.55 3.11 3.52
N ASN A 90 -8.68 2.88 4.51
CA ASN A 90 -8.95 1.91 5.58
C ASN A 90 -10.14 2.32 6.45
N PHE A 91 -10.32 3.62 6.71
CA PHE A 91 -11.47 4.12 7.45
C PHE A 91 -12.77 3.89 6.69
N ASP A 92 -12.79 4.17 5.38
CA ASP A 92 -13.94 3.90 4.52
C ASP A 92 -14.28 2.40 4.49
N LEU A 93 -13.27 1.52 4.41
CA LEU A 93 -13.46 0.07 4.48
C LEU A 93 -14.02 -0.39 5.83
N LEU A 94 -13.49 0.12 6.95
CA LEU A 94 -13.99 -0.19 8.29
C LEU A 94 -15.46 0.23 8.46
N ASN A 95 -15.83 1.41 7.94
CA ASN A 95 -17.20 1.88 7.96
C ASN A 95 -18.11 0.96 7.12
N ALA A 96 -17.67 0.56 5.92
CA ALA A 96 -18.42 -0.38 5.09
C ALA A 96 -18.63 -1.72 5.81
N ILE A 97 -17.60 -2.26 6.46
CA ILE A 97 -17.68 -3.49 7.27
C ILE A 97 -18.72 -3.32 8.40
N ARG A 98 -18.70 -2.21 9.13
CA ARG A 98 -19.65 -1.95 10.22
C ARG A 98 -21.09 -1.86 9.71
N LEU A 99 -21.32 -1.15 8.61
CA LEU A 99 -22.63 -1.08 7.96
C LEU A 99 -23.13 -2.45 7.49
N SER A 100 -22.22 -3.28 6.96
CA SER A 100 -22.56 -4.63 6.46
C SER A 100 -22.92 -5.62 7.57
N LYS A 101 -22.51 -5.41 8.83
CA LYS A 101 -22.88 -6.30 9.94
C LYS A 101 -24.39 -6.35 10.18
N SER A 102 -25.14 -5.35 9.72
CA SER A 102 -26.60 -5.36 9.72
C SER A 102 -27.22 -6.02 8.46
N PHE A 103 -26.43 -6.29 7.42
CA PHE A 103 -26.89 -6.73 6.10
C PHE A 103 -25.97 -7.77 5.41
N GLY A 104 -25.91 -9.01 5.94
CA GLY A 104 -25.56 -10.25 5.20
C GLY A 104 -24.38 -10.25 4.19
N ASN A 105 -24.43 -11.17 3.21
CA ASN A 105 -23.38 -11.50 2.20
C ASN A 105 -23.07 -10.40 1.16
N GLN A 106 -23.26 -9.12 1.48
CA GLN A 106 -23.05 -8.00 0.54
C GLN A 106 -21.57 -7.59 0.41
N LEU A 107 -20.75 -7.89 1.42
CA LEU A 107 -19.30 -7.71 1.36
C LEU A 107 -18.61 -9.07 1.27
N ILE A 108 -17.92 -9.30 0.16
CA ILE A 108 -17.09 -10.48 -0.07
C ILE A 108 -15.63 -10.01 -0.02
N PHE A 109 -14.87 -10.55 0.93
CA PHE A 109 -13.46 -10.21 1.12
C PHE A 109 -12.57 -11.21 0.40
N GLU A 110 -11.38 -10.76 0.00
CA GLU A 110 -10.30 -11.65 -0.42
C GLU A 110 -9.93 -12.59 0.74
N GLU A 111 -9.89 -13.90 0.45
CA GLU A 111 -9.57 -14.92 1.44
C GLU A 111 -8.06 -15.04 1.66
N ARG A 112 -7.25 -14.69 0.66
CA ARG A 112 -5.79 -14.63 0.77
C ARG A 112 -5.36 -13.44 1.63
N LYS A 113 -5.07 -13.71 2.90
CA LYS A 113 -4.70 -12.67 3.88
C LYS A 113 -3.18 -12.59 4.09
N PRO A 114 -2.62 -11.39 4.31
CA PRO A 114 -1.30 -11.25 4.91
C PRO A 114 -1.30 -11.90 6.29
N LEU A 115 -0.25 -12.65 6.61
CA LEU A 115 -0.04 -13.19 7.95
C LEU A 115 0.96 -12.29 8.70
N GLY A 116 1.13 -12.53 10.00
CA GLY A 116 2.12 -11.81 10.81
C GLY A 116 1.82 -10.31 11.06
N THR A 117 0.69 -9.76 10.63
CA THR A 117 0.33 -8.34 10.86
C THR A 117 0.26 -7.95 12.34
N HIS A 118 0.01 -8.92 13.23
CA HIS A 118 0.05 -8.74 14.68
C HIS A 118 1.46 -8.40 15.22
N HIS A 119 2.52 -8.63 14.44
CA HIS A 119 3.90 -8.24 14.79
C HIS A 119 4.23 -6.77 14.46
N LEU A 120 3.43 -6.10 13.61
CA LEU A 120 3.75 -4.76 13.09
C LEU A 120 4.02 -3.75 14.21
N ALA A 121 3.12 -3.66 15.19
CA ALA A 121 3.24 -2.69 16.28
C ALA A 121 4.50 -2.93 17.13
N GLY A 122 4.81 -4.18 17.46
CA GLY A 122 5.99 -4.54 18.24
C GLY A 122 7.30 -4.27 17.48
N LEU A 123 7.34 -4.60 16.18
CA LEU A 123 8.53 -4.36 15.34
C LEU A 123 8.75 -2.86 15.08
N LEU A 124 7.69 -2.07 14.88
CA LEU A 124 7.81 -0.62 14.80
C LEU A 124 8.36 -0.03 16.11
N HIS A 125 7.83 -0.47 17.25
CA HIS A 125 8.33 -0.04 18.56
C HIS A 125 9.82 -0.38 18.72
N ALA A 126 10.23 -1.60 18.38
CA ALA A 126 11.63 -2.03 18.49
C ALA A 126 12.55 -1.21 17.57
N SER A 127 12.14 -0.95 16.32
CA SER A 127 12.87 -0.12 15.36
C SER A 127 13.04 1.31 15.87
N GLN A 128 11.97 1.95 16.34
CA GLN A 128 11.99 3.34 16.84
C GLN A 128 12.83 3.52 18.11
N ASN A 129 12.94 2.49 18.94
CA ASN A 129 13.67 2.52 20.21
C ASN A 129 15.06 1.85 20.12
N PHE A 130 15.47 1.45 18.92
CA PHE A 130 16.73 0.75 18.65
C PHE A 130 16.92 -0.50 19.53
N LEU A 131 15.88 -1.33 19.67
CA LEU A 131 15.91 -2.59 20.39
C LEU A 131 16.08 -3.77 19.44
N GLU A 132 16.99 -4.68 19.76
CA GLU A 132 17.15 -5.92 19.01
C GLU A 132 15.92 -6.82 19.20
N VAL A 133 15.58 -7.60 18.17
CA VAL A 133 14.50 -8.57 18.23
C VAL A 133 15.02 -9.97 17.92
N ALA A 134 14.48 -10.96 18.62
CA ALA A 134 14.77 -12.37 18.40
C ALA A 134 13.51 -13.10 17.95
N PHE A 135 13.65 -14.04 17.02
CA PHE A 135 12.53 -14.85 16.54
C PHE A 135 12.98 -16.17 15.91
N GLU A 136 12.05 -17.12 15.83
CA GLU A 136 12.17 -18.31 15.01
C GLU A 136 11.72 -18.01 13.57
N TYR A 137 12.55 -18.37 12.59
CA TYR A 137 12.28 -18.14 11.17
C TYR A 137 12.26 -19.44 10.37
N HIS A 138 11.12 -19.73 9.74
CA HIS A 138 10.90 -20.90 8.89
C HIS A 138 11.24 -20.58 7.43
N LYS A 139 12.14 -21.34 6.81
CA LYS A 139 12.46 -21.18 5.38
C LYS A 139 11.49 -22.01 4.53
N PHE A 140 11.12 -21.53 3.34
CA PHE A 140 10.17 -22.25 2.48
C PHE A 140 10.74 -23.51 1.83
N TRP A 141 12.06 -23.62 1.70
CA TRP A 141 12.74 -24.71 1.00
C TRP A 141 13.33 -25.77 1.94
N ASP A 142 13.21 -25.57 3.26
CA ASP A 142 13.78 -26.45 4.27
C ASP A 142 12.93 -26.39 5.54
N THR A 143 12.53 -27.55 6.08
CA THR A 143 11.86 -27.70 7.37
C THR A 143 12.68 -27.19 8.57
N SER A 144 13.93 -26.78 8.33
CA SER A 144 14.78 -26.15 9.35
C SER A 144 14.15 -24.86 9.92
N VAL A 145 13.94 -24.87 11.24
CA VAL A 145 13.68 -23.66 12.03
C VAL A 145 15.02 -23.02 12.35
N SER A 146 15.14 -21.72 12.12
CA SER A 146 16.38 -21.02 12.42
C SER A 146 16.10 -19.82 13.32
N THR A 147 16.75 -19.79 14.48
CA THR A 147 16.69 -18.64 15.38
C THR A 147 17.46 -17.47 14.76
N ARG A 148 16.86 -16.30 14.78
CA ARG A 148 17.42 -15.05 14.31
C ARG A 148 17.42 -14.04 15.44
N LYS A 149 18.47 -13.25 15.49
CA LYS A 149 18.57 -12.06 16.31
C LYS A 149 18.98 -10.93 15.37
N VAL A 150 18.16 -9.90 15.29
CA VAL A 150 18.30 -8.87 14.25
C VAL A 150 18.07 -7.48 14.83
N LYS A 151 18.65 -6.49 14.17
CA LYS A 151 18.46 -5.06 14.46
C LYS A 151 17.40 -4.52 13.48
N PRO A 152 16.14 -4.32 13.92
CA PRO A 152 15.04 -3.92 13.03
C PRO A 152 15.22 -2.49 12.50
N ILE A 153 15.13 -2.31 11.18
CA ILE A 153 15.34 -1.01 10.51
C ILE A 153 14.01 -0.43 10.01
N ALA A 154 13.26 -1.19 9.23
CA ALA A 154 12.02 -0.72 8.63
C ALA A 154 11.03 -1.88 8.37
N LEU A 155 9.77 -1.53 8.18
CA LEU A 155 8.75 -2.46 7.69
C LEU A 155 8.34 -2.04 6.29
N LYS A 156 8.25 -3.01 5.39
CA LYS A 156 7.83 -2.79 4.00
C LYS A 156 6.68 -3.72 3.65
N GLU A 157 5.65 -3.17 3.05
CA GLU A 157 4.62 -3.94 2.37
C GLU A 157 5.02 -4.19 0.90
N ALA A 158 4.82 -5.42 0.43
CA ALA A 158 4.96 -5.79 -0.97
C ALA A 158 4.05 -6.97 -1.31
N ARG A 159 3.25 -6.85 -2.38
CA ARG A 159 2.33 -7.90 -2.87
C ARG A 159 1.46 -8.50 -1.75
N ASN A 160 0.79 -7.64 -0.99
CA ASN A 160 -0.08 -8.00 0.15
C ASN A 160 0.64 -8.84 1.23
N ARG A 161 1.94 -8.62 1.43
CA ARG A 161 2.74 -9.23 2.50
C ARG A 161 3.61 -8.19 3.15
N TRP A 162 3.84 -8.37 4.44
CA TRP A 162 4.71 -7.50 5.22
C TRP A 162 6.08 -8.15 5.40
N TYR A 163 7.12 -7.31 5.35
CA TYR A 163 8.51 -7.71 5.53
C TYR A 163 9.20 -6.79 6.53
N LEU A 164 10.00 -7.40 7.40
CA LEU A 164 10.94 -6.73 8.27
C LEU A 164 12.28 -6.61 7.54
N ILE A 165 12.73 -5.38 7.35
CA ILE A 165 14.08 -5.07 6.89
C ILE A 165 14.93 -4.92 8.15
N ALA A 166 15.96 -5.75 8.28
CA ALA A 166 16.79 -5.77 9.48
C ALA A 166 18.22 -6.22 9.16
N ASP A 167 19.18 -5.69 9.91
CA ASP A 167 20.56 -6.17 9.95
C ASP A 167 20.60 -7.45 10.80
N ASP A 168 21.05 -8.54 10.19
CA ASP A 168 21.18 -9.85 10.85
C ASP A 168 22.48 -9.90 11.64
N THR A 169 22.39 -9.97 12.97
CA THR A 169 23.55 -9.95 13.88
C THR A 169 24.53 -11.09 13.64
N LYS A 170 24.12 -12.12 12.90
CA LYS A 170 24.98 -13.26 12.56
C LYS A 170 26.06 -12.90 11.55
N ASP A 171 25.73 -12.09 10.54
CA ASP A 171 26.63 -11.77 9.43
C ASP A 171 26.70 -10.27 9.08
N ASP A 172 26.03 -9.42 9.86
CA ASP A 172 25.94 -7.97 9.68
C ASP A 172 25.46 -7.57 8.27
N ILE A 173 24.61 -8.41 7.67
CA ILE A 173 24.00 -8.17 6.36
C ILE A 173 22.53 -7.80 6.56
N ILE A 174 22.09 -6.76 5.84
CA ILE A 174 20.69 -6.35 5.82
C ILE A 174 19.89 -7.35 4.98
N LYS A 175 18.83 -7.90 5.58
CA LYS A 175 17.97 -8.91 4.98
C LYS A 175 16.50 -8.56 5.17
N ASN A 176 15.68 -9.16 4.32
CA ASN A 176 14.23 -9.02 4.34
C ASN A 176 13.60 -10.29 4.91
N PHE A 177 12.90 -10.16 6.05
CA PHE A 177 12.22 -11.25 6.72
C PHE A 177 10.71 -11.10 6.57
N SER A 178 10.09 -12.00 5.79
CA SER A 178 8.62 -12.05 5.68
C SER A 178 7.97 -12.29 7.04
N LEU A 179 7.05 -11.41 7.44
CA LEU A 179 6.34 -11.49 8.73
C LEU A 179 5.51 -12.77 8.85
N ASP A 180 5.01 -13.29 7.73
CA ASP A 180 4.28 -14.57 7.65
C ASP A 180 5.07 -15.77 8.20
N ARG A 181 6.42 -15.66 8.26
CA ARG A 181 7.33 -16.74 8.67
C ARG A 181 7.98 -16.51 10.03
N ILE A 182 7.67 -15.40 10.68
CA ILE A 182 8.16 -15.08 12.02
C ILE A 182 7.30 -15.83 13.03
N GLN A 183 7.95 -16.53 13.95
CA GLN A 183 7.32 -17.16 15.11
C GLN A 183 8.09 -16.80 16.38
N LYS A 184 7.39 -16.81 17.52
CA LYS A 184 7.95 -16.51 18.84
C LYS A 184 8.80 -15.23 18.84
N LEU A 185 8.25 -14.15 18.28
CA LEU A 185 8.90 -12.85 18.28
C LEU A 185 9.06 -12.34 19.72
N GLU A 186 10.28 -12.04 20.10
CA GLU A 186 10.67 -11.42 21.36
C GLU A 186 11.39 -10.10 21.09
N ILE A 187 10.93 -9.02 21.73
CA ILE A 187 11.65 -7.75 21.76
C ILE A 187 12.60 -7.82 22.95
N THR A 188 13.90 -7.76 22.68
CA THR A 188 14.92 -7.89 23.71
C THR A 188 15.11 -6.56 24.46
N LYS A 189 15.90 -6.60 25.54
CA LYS A 189 16.35 -5.38 26.25
C LYS A 189 17.62 -4.79 25.65
N GLU A 190 18.24 -5.48 24.69
CA GLU A 190 19.50 -5.06 24.10
C GLU A 190 19.27 -3.95 23.08
N LYS A 191 20.06 -2.89 23.21
CA LYS A 191 20.00 -1.74 22.30
C LYS A 191 21.12 -1.82 21.27
N PHE A 192 20.81 -1.43 20.05
CA PHE A 192 21.80 -1.27 18.98
C PHE A 192 21.98 0.21 18.63
N LYS A 193 23.06 0.53 17.91
CA LYS A 193 23.28 1.89 17.39
C LYS A 193 22.44 2.12 16.14
N PRO A 194 21.95 3.35 15.89
CA PRO A 194 21.26 3.66 14.65
C PRO A 194 22.07 3.18 13.43
N ILE A 195 21.39 2.49 12.51
CA ILE A 195 21.99 1.98 11.28
C ILE A 195 21.69 3.00 10.18
N GLU A 196 22.73 3.48 9.52
CA GLU A 196 22.58 4.36 8.36
C GLU A 196 22.12 3.55 7.15
N TYR A 197 20.81 3.36 7.03
CA TYR A 197 20.20 2.67 5.90
C TYR A 197 18.92 3.36 5.45
N GLN A 198 18.95 3.91 4.23
CA GLN A 198 17.82 4.59 3.62
C GLN A 198 16.91 3.56 2.94
N ALA A 199 16.07 2.88 3.72
CA ALA A 199 15.19 1.83 3.23
C ALA A 199 14.31 2.30 2.06
N TYR A 200 13.73 3.50 2.13
CA TYR A 200 12.91 4.03 1.04
C TYR A 200 13.71 4.12 -0.28
N GLU A 201 14.91 4.70 -0.24
CA GLU A 201 15.76 4.87 -1.42
C GLU A 201 16.19 3.53 -2.03
N GLU A 202 16.42 2.51 -1.20
CA GLU A 202 16.80 1.19 -1.69
C GLU A 202 15.65 0.48 -2.42
N PHE A 203 14.41 0.71 -1.99
CA PHE A 203 13.23 0.05 -2.55
C PHE A 203 12.46 0.88 -3.57
N LYS A 204 12.76 2.17 -3.74
CA LYS A 204 11.99 3.06 -4.62
C LYS A 204 11.95 2.57 -6.07
N ASP A 205 13.02 1.94 -6.57
CA ASP A 205 13.07 1.43 -7.95
C ASP A 205 12.83 -0.09 -8.01
N SER A 206 12.31 -0.69 -6.94
CA SER A 206 12.03 -2.13 -6.86
C SER A 206 10.54 -2.40 -7.04
N PHE A 207 10.19 -3.43 -7.82
CA PHE A 207 8.80 -3.83 -7.96
C PHE A 207 8.19 -4.37 -6.66
N GLY A 208 8.94 -5.24 -5.95
CA GLY A 208 8.44 -5.92 -4.75
C GLY A 208 9.39 -5.80 -3.58
N ILE A 209 9.81 -6.93 -3.03
CA ILE A 209 10.70 -7.00 -1.85
C ILE A 209 12.13 -7.42 -2.23
N ILE A 210 12.34 -7.87 -3.46
CA ILE A 210 13.66 -8.31 -3.89
C ILE A 210 14.51 -7.06 -4.15
N ASN A 211 15.59 -6.93 -3.39
CA ASN A 211 16.61 -5.88 -3.54
C ASN A 211 18.00 -6.49 -3.33
N GLY A 212 19.06 -5.67 -3.38
CA GLY A 212 20.43 -6.15 -3.22
C GLY A 212 20.89 -7.16 -4.28
N THR A 213 20.19 -7.21 -5.42
CA THR A 213 20.63 -7.87 -6.64
C THR A 213 21.70 -7.02 -7.31
N ASN A 214 22.63 -7.63 -8.05
CA ASN A 214 23.53 -6.90 -8.97
C ASN A 214 22.78 -6.37 -10.22
N GLU A 215 21.47 -6.12 -10.10
CA GLU A 215 20.60 -5.64 -11.17
C GLU A 215 20.26 -4.18 -10.88
N ASP A 216 20.79 -3.27 -11.70
CA ASP A 216 20.49 -1.84 -11.63
C ASP A 216 19.08 -1.53 -12.17
N PRO A 217 18.47 -0.42 -11.72
CA PRO A 217 17.21 0.04 -12.31
C PRO A 217 17.43 0.48 -13.75
N VAL A 218 16.56 0.02 -14.64
CA VAL A 218 16.63 0.30 -16.09
C VAL A 218 15.28 0.76 -16.61
N LYS A 219 15.32 1.43 -17.76
CA LYS A 219 14.10 1.72 -18.51
C LYS A 219 13.53 0.42 -19.06
N VAL A 220 12.28 0.13 -18.73
CA VAL A 220 11.49 -0.99 -19.25
C VAL A 220 10.30 -0.42 -20.01
N ILE A 221 10.02 -0.98 -21.18
CA ILE A 221 8.81 -0.66 -21.95
C ILE A 221 8.00 -1.95 -22.11
N LEU A 222 6.78 -1.94 -21.59
CA LEU A 222 5.82 -3.02 -21.75
C LEU A 222 4.71 -2.58 -22.72
N SER A 223 4.35 -3.46 -23.63
CA SER A 223 3.20 -3.32 -24.52
C SER A 223 2.12 -4.30 -24.09
N PHE A 224 0.93 -3.79 -23.80
CA PHE A 224 -0.24 -4.56 -23.38
C PHE A 224 -1.30 -4.54 -24.48
N THR A 225 -2.17 -5.54 -24.49
CA THR A 225 -3.41 -5.47 -25.29
C THR A 225 -4.27 -4.29 -24.83
N PRO A 226 -5.14 -3.71 -25.67
CA PRO A 226 -5.96 -2.56 -25.29
C PRO A 226 -6.85 -2.83 -24.08
N ARG A 227 -7.29 -4.08 -23.91
CA ARG A 227 -8.08 -4.49 -22.74
C ARG A 227 -7.21 -4.46 -21.49
N GLU A 228 -6.09 -5.18 -21.49
CA GLU A 228 -5.23 -5.31 -20.31
C GLU A 228 -4.57 -3.99 -19.93
N GLY A 229 -4.15 -3.20 -20.93
CA GLY A 229 -3.57 -1.89 -20.71
C GLY A 229 -4.49 -0.92 -19.96
N ARG A 230 -5.81 -1.00 -20.13
CA ARG A 230 -6.77 -0.20 -19.35
C ARG A 230 -6.81 -0.62 -17.88
N TYR A 231 -6.69 -1.92 -17.58
CA TYR A 231 -6.59 -2.39 -16.20
C TYR A 231 -5.28 -1.90 -15.56
N VAL A 232 -4.16 -2.04 -16.26
CA VAL A 232 -2.84 -1.55 -15.80
C VAL A 232 -2.78 -0.03 -15.66
N GLU A 233 -3.50 0.72 -16.50
CA GLU A 233 -3.62 2.18 -16.36
C GLU A 233 -4.39 2.55 -15.07
N SER A 234 -5.46 1.81 -14.77
CA SER A 234 -6.28 2.05 -13.59
C SER A 234 -5.62 1.63 -12.27
N LEU A 235 -4.72 0.65 -12.32
CA LEU A 235 -3.93 0.19 -11.18
C LEU A 235 -2.45 0.08 -11.61
N PRO A 236 -1.68 1.18 -11.51
CA PRO A 236 -0.29 1.21 -11.95
C PRO A 236 0.58 0.18 -11.24
N LEU A 237 1.49 -0.45 -12.00
CA LEU A 237 2.40 -1.48 -11.47
C LEU A 237 3.48 -0.88 -10.57
N HIS A 238 3.84 0.37 -10.82
CA HIS A 238 4.95 1.06 -10.17
C HIS A 238 4.75 2.58 -10.26
N HIS A 239 5.31 3.34 -9.32
CA HIS A 239 5.15 4.80 -9.29
C HIS A 239 5.77 5.50 -10.51
N SER A 240 6.81 4.91 -11.12
CA SER A 240 7.45 5.43 -12.34
C SER A 240 6.71 5.07 -13.64
N GLN A 241 5.49 4.54 -13.56
CA GLN A 241 4.69 4.19 -14.72
C GLN A 241 4.28 5.44 -15.51
N GLU A 242 4.64 5.50 -16.78
CA GLU A 242 4.26 6.58 -17.70
C GLU A 242 3.62 6.02 -18.97
N LEU A 243 2.49 6.58 -19.39
CA LEU A 243 1.84 6.22 -20.65
C LEU A 243 2.64 6.78 -21.85
N ILE A 244 3.11 5.90 -22.73
CA ILE A 244 3.87 6.29 -23.94
C ILE A 244 2.99 6.24 -25.19
N LEU A 245 2.08 5.27 -25.27
CA LEU A 245 1.27 5.03 -26.46
C LEU A 245 -0.08 4.46 -26.05
N ASN A 246 -1.16 4.97 -26.64
CA ASN A 246 -2.51 4.41 -26.52
C ASN A 246 -3.17 4.44 -27.90
N ASN A 247 -3.44 3.27 -28.48
CA ASN A 247 -4.17 3.14 -29.74
C ASN A 247 -5.02 1.87 -29.76
N GLU A 248 -5.74 1.63 -30.86
CA GLU A 248 -6.66 0.50 -31.00
C GLU A 248 -6.00 -0.89 -30.93
N LYS A 249 -4.67 -0.98 -31.08
CA LYS A 249 -3.93 -2.25 -31.12
C LYS A 249 -3.19 -2.55 -29.82
N GLU A 250 -2.71 -1.52 -29.13
CA GLU A 250 -1.89 -1.68 -27.92
C GLU A 250 -1.89 -0.42 -27.05
N ILE A 251 -1.56 -0.64 -25.79
CA ILE A 251 -1.22 0.41 -24.84
C ILE A 251 0.19 0.13 -24.33
N ARG A 252 1.08 1.14 -24.34
CA ARG A 252 2.47 0.98 -23.87
C ARG A 252 2.76 1.90 -22.71
N PHE A 253 3.46 1.35 -21.73
CA PHE A 253 3.94 2.08 -20.56
C PHE A 253 5.46 1.98 -20.45
N SER A 254 6.10 3.07 -20.02
CA SER A 254 7.49 3.07 -19.55
C SER A 254 7.53 2.93 -18.04
N TYR A 255 8.60 2.29 -17.59
CA TYR A 255 8.95 2.14 -16.18
C TYR A 255 10.45 2.39 -16.03
N PHE A 256 10.84 2.97 -14.91
CA PHE A 256 12.22 2.92 -14.41
C PHE A 256 12.24 2.02 -13.19
N ILE A 257 12.79 0.81 -13.35
CA ILE A 257 12.64 -0.27 -12.35
C ILE A 257 13.78 -1.30 -12.45
N ARG A 258 14.16 -1.92 -11.32
CA ARG A 258 15.04 -3.09 -11.27
C ARG A 258 14.26 -4.31 -11.77
N PRO A 259 14.71 -5.02 -12.82
CA PRO A 259 13.96 -6.12 -13.42
C PRO A 259 14.13 -7.44 -12.64
N THR A 260 13.99 -7.38 -11.31
CA THR A 260 14.15 -8.47 -10.37
C THR A 260 13.15 -9.60 -10.61
N TYR A 261 13.40 -10.76 -9.99
CA TYR A 261 12.59 -11.95 -10.18
C TYR A 261 11.08 -11.74 -9.95
N ASP A 262 10.71 -10.97 -8.92
CA ASP A 262 9.31 -10.65 -8.62
C ASP A 262 8.64 -9.82 -9.72
N PHE A 263 9.35 -8.88 -10.34
CA PHE A 263 8.84 -8.14 -11.51
C PHE A 263 8.69 -9.05 -12.73
N ARG A 264 9.63 -9.96 -12.97
CA ARG A 264 9.53 -10.93 -14.06
C ARG A 264 8.32 -11.84 -13.89
N MET A 265 8.08 -12.31 -12.65
CA MET A 265 6.90 -13.11 -12.34
C MET A 265 5.60 -12.33 -12.53
N GLU A 266 5.60 -11.02 -12.26
CA GLU A 266 4.47 -10.16 -12.56
C GLU A 266 4.20 -10.10 -14.07
N ILE A 267 5.23 -9.85 -14.88
CA ILE A 267 5.11 -9.85 -16.35
C ILE A 267 4.55 -11.19 -16.84
N LEU A 268 5.10 -12.31 -16.36
CA LEU A 268 4.62 -13.64 -16.76
C LEU A 268 3.17 -13.91 -16.37
N SER A 269 2.66 -13.30 -15.29
CA SER A 269 1.29 -13.53 -14.82
C SER A 269 0.23 -13.02 -15.80
N TYR A 270 0.57 -12.04 -16.64
CA TYR A 270 -0.29 -11.54 -17.72
C TYR A 270 -0.35 -12.48 -18.94
N GLY A 271 0.51 -13.51 -18.99
CA GLY A 271 0.53 -14.46 -20.10
C GLY A 271 0.80 -13.81 -21.45
N ASP A 272 -0.11 -14.00 -22.40
CA ASP A 272 -0.02 -13.48 -23.77
C ASP A 272 -0.49 -12.02 -23.92
N GLN A 273 -0.99 -11.42 -22.83
CA GLN A 273 -1.54 -10.06 -22.85
C GLN A 273 -0.47 -8.96 -22.75
N VAL A 274 0.79 -9.34 -22.50
CA VAL A 274 1.92 -8.41 -22.35
C VAL A 274 3.10 -8.83 -23.22
N LYS A 275 3.83 -7.83 -23.69
CA LYS A 275 5.09 -7.99 -24.41
C LYS A 275 6.13 -7.02 -23.86
N VAL A 276 7.30 -7.56 -23.51
CA VAL A 276 8.49 -6.73 -23.23
C VAL A 276 9.03 -6.18 -24.55
N VAL A 277 8.95 -4.86 -24.71
CA VAL A 277 9.51 -4.13 -25.85
C VAL A 277 10.98 -3.80 -25.58
N GLU A 278 11.28 -3.30 -24.38
CA GLU A 278 12.63 -2.97 -23.91
C GLU A 278 12.78 -3.31 -22.42
N PRO A 279 13.99 -3.67 -21.93
CA PRO A 279 15.22 -3.92 -22.68
C PRO A 279 15.27 -5.34 -23.28
N LYS A 280 16.15 -5.55 -24.26
CA LYS A 280 16.33 -6.86 -24.95
C LYS A 280 16.78 -7.97 -24.00
N ALA A 281 17.54 -7.64 -22.96
CA ALA A 281 17.95 -8.59 -21.93
C ALA A 281 16.74 -9.19 -21.20
N LEU A 282 15.84 -8.33 -20.72
CA LEU A 282 14.59 -8.74 -20.07
C LEU A 282 13.69 -9.55 -21.02
N GLN A 283 13.55 -9.11 -22.26
CA GLN A 283 12.80 -9.85 -23.28
C GLN A 283 13.35 -11.28 -23.46
N THR A 284 14.67 -11.43 -23.51
CA THR A 284 15.32 -12.75 -23.66
C THR A 284 15.06 -13.64 -22.45
N GLN A 285 15.11 -13.06 -21.24
CA GLN A 285 14.85 -13.76 -20.00
C GLN A 285 13.40 -14.26 -19.90
N ILE A 286 12.43 -13.38 -20.16
CA ILE A 286 11.00 -13.73 -20.18
C ILE A 286 10.72 -14.81 -21.25
N LYS A 287 11.31 -14.70 -22.44
CA LYS A 287 11.16 -15.72 -23.48
C LYS A 287 11.69 -17.08 -23.03
N LYS A 288 12.84 -17.12 -22.35
CA LYS A 288 13.41 -18.35 -21.81
C LYS A 288 12.50 -18.96 -20.74
N GLU A 289 11.98 -18.16 -19.81
CA GLU A 289 11.07 -18.62 -18.76
C GLU A 289 9.77 -19.19 -19.36
N LEU A 290 9.18 -18.54 -20.37
CA LEU A 290 8.01 -19.05 -21.10
C LEU A 290 8.28 -20.38 -21.81
N GLN A 291 9.47 -20.55 -22.41
CA GLN A 291 9.86 -21.82 -23.03
C GLN A 291 9.96 -22.96 -22.01
N CYS A 292 10.54 -22.68 -20.84
CA CYS A 292 10.56 -23.64 -19.72
C CYS A 292 9.14 -23.97 -19.25
N SER A 293 8.26 -22.98 -19.12
CA SER A 293 6.86 -23.21 -18.74
C SER A 293 6.15 -24.14 -19.73
N ILE A 294 6.30 -23.89 -21.03
CA ILE A 294 5.72 -24.76 -22.08
C ILE A 294 6.25 -26.20 -21.98
N SER A 295 7.53 -26.38 -21.63
CA SER A 295 8.12 -27.72 -21.53
C SER A 295 7.52 -28.59 -20.42
N ASN A 296 6.89 -28.01 -19.40
CA ASN A 296 6.23 -28.74 -18.32
C ASN A 296 4.88 -29.38 -18.74
N TYR A 297 4.35 -29.01 -19.91
CA TYR A 297 3.07 -29.52 -20.44
C TYR A 297 3.26 -30.46 -21.64
N LYS A 298 4.50 -30.85 -21.92
CA LYS A 298 4.85 -31.79 -23.00
C LYS A 298 4.89 -33.22 -22.49
#